data_AF-A0A952NS69-F1
#
_entry.id   AF-A0A952NS69-F1
#
_cell.length_a   1.000
_cell.length_b   1.000
_cell.length_c   1.000
_cell.angle_alpha   90.00
_cell.angle_beta   90.00
_cell.angle_gamma   90.00
#
_symmetry.space_group_name_H-M   'P 1'
#
loop_
_entity.id
_entity.type
_entity.pdbx_description
1 polymer ?
#
loop_
_entity_poly.entity_id
_entity_poly.type
_entity_poly.pdbx_seq_one_letter_code
_entity_poly.pdbx_strand_id
1 'polypeptide(L)'
;MAHNRNATFAAALLLATLTLSSLACRTLLGAPEDAPFGSVPAVKATRTVSQAEPSQRLDGLSLLPTLDPGPPGASRYEPDRPQLSGEAYTLDSEHFRIHYTLDGVDAVPAQGNHPSGQPDYVIEVARAMEYAWYGAIDHFGWAPSPRDGGLGGDDRYDVYLQEILGEDYAGFTESDLGASVIGDNPLTRLVERAATHTYIVLDNDYLEETDASYPPEEELDYMRSTAAHEFHHAIQFGYDGEEPHDWVWEATSTWIEEELFDSVNDPVSTLGSIFDATDSCQLAEGGETGDEDIDRWYGMWILMRYLSEQYGHSIIVRLWEQIIDLNGYAAWDALLAEYDTTLEDVFTDYSVALLTRNFEEGLRYPTVRLEGVATPDAWFYPADGVEQLGADYIALPADEILTLTLDGEGLRAVAVGIADGWSDVFPLQDGETSLDTGDYERSYLIVLNPQRAANARNCHLSDYAVFVGRSSRPQAPAWSQPAEYFQPPASPGR
;
A
#
# COMPACT_ATOMS: atom_id res chain seq x y z
N MET A 1 -4.91 56.17 21.98
CA MET A 1 -6.39 56.08 21.96
C MET A 1 -6.70 54.81 21.18
N ALA A 2 -6.72 53.62 21.77
CA ALA A 2 -7.72 53.06 22.70
C ALA A 2 -9.09 52.78 22.04
N HIS A 3 -9.48 51.49 22.11
CA HIS A 3 -10.78 50.81 21.88
C HIS A 3 -10.86 50.02 20.55
N ASN A 4 -10.73 48.68 20.47
CA ASN A 4 -11.10 47.51 21.30
C ASN A 4 -12.60 47.12 21.17
N ARG A 5 -12.93 46.06 20.40
CA ARG A 5 -13.48 44.75 20.87
C ARG A 5 -14.32 43.95 19.84
N ASN A 6 -13.97 42.65 19.76
CA ASN A 6 -14.80 41.43 19.65
C ASN A 6 -15.52 41.11 18.32
N ALA A 7 -15.67 39.85 17.87
CA ALA A 7 -15.13 38.52 18.22
C ALA A 7 -15.66 37.48 17.18
N THR A 8 -15.02 36.30 17.17
CA THR A 8 -15.47 34.96 16.69
C THR A 8 -15.70 34.72 15.19
N PHE A 9 -14.85 33.90 14.57
CA PHE A 9 -15.19 32.54 14.11
C PHE A 9 -13.90 31.69 14.09
N ALA A 10 -13.98 30.53 14.74
CA ALA A 10 -12.98 29.46 14.74
C ALA A 10 -13.37 28.40 13.70
N ALA A 11 -12.42 27.49 13.42
CA ALA A 11 -12.45 26.31 12.55
C ALA A 11 -11.79 26.51 11.17
N ALA A 12 -10.50 26.15 11.09
CA ALA A 12 -9.83 25.54 9.94
C ALA A 12 -8.35 25.36 10.31
N LEU A 13 -8.01 24.22 10.90
CA LEU A 13 -6.66 23.68 10.86
C LEU A 13 -6.83 22.15 10.88
N LEU A 14 -6.63 21.52 9.73
CA LEU A 14 -6.50 20.09 9.58
C LEU A 14 -5.51 19.87 8.44
N LEU A 15 -4.49 19.10 8.81
CA LEU A 15 -3.32 18.56 8.14
C LEU A 15 -3.21 18.82 6.63
N ALA A 16 -2.13 19.52 6.26
CA ALA A 16 -1.44 19.32 4.98
C ALA A 16 -0.26 18.40 5.31
N THR A 17 -0.26 17.22 4.70
CA THR A 17 0.58 16.07 5.01
C THR A 17 2.04 16.25 4.60
N LEU A 18 2.86 15.47 5.29
CA LEU A 18 4.31 15.47 5.31
C LEU A 18 4.87 15.21 3.91
N THR A 19 5.83 16.04 3.51
CA THR A 19 6.62 15.85 2.29
C THR A 19 8.06 15.64 2.74
N LEU A 20 8.65 14.51 2.33
CA LEU A 20 10.09 14.25 2.11
C LEU A 20 10.57 12.92 2.71
N SER A 21 10.49 11.85 1.94
CA SER A 21 11.43 10.71 2.07
C SER A 21 12.00 10.26 0.71
N SER A 22 12.29 11.21 -0.19
CA SER A 22 13.06 10.93 -1.41
C SER A 22 14.51 11.42 -1.29
N LEU A 23 15.32 10.76 -0.45
CA LEU A 23 16.75 11.08 -0.41
C LEU A 23 17.72 9.89 -0.33
N ALA A 24 17.53 8.84 -1.12
CA ALA A 24 18.65 7.92 -1.41
C ALA A 24 18.55 7.12 -2.71
N CYS A 25 18.30 7.71 -3.89
CA CYS A 25 18.67 7.01 -5.13
C CYS A 25 19.00 7.91 -6.32
N ARG A 26 20.30 8.20 -6.49
CA ARG A 26 20.89 8.63 -7.77
C ARG A 26 22.25 7.98 -7.94
N THR A 27 22.40 7.07 -8.90
CA THR A 27 23.13 7.30 -10.17
C THR A 27 23.33 6.04 -11.04
N LEU A 28 23.08 6.21 -12.36
CA LEU A 28 23.84 5.69 -13.52
C LEU A 28 23.88 4.17 -13.83
N LEU A 29 23.08 3.70 -14.81
CA LEU A 29 23.51 3.33 -16.20
C LEU A 29 22.49 2.43 -16.96
N GLY A 30 22.18 2.81 -18.21
CA GLY A 30 22.11 1.90 -19.37
C GLY A 30 20.84 1.07 -19.64
N ALA A 31 19.88 1.64 -20.37
CA ALA A 31 18.78 0.90 -20.98
C ALA A 31 19.24 -0.07 -22.11
N PRO A 32 18.56 -1.22 -22.28
CA PRO A 32 18.41 -1.87 -23.57
C PRO A 32 16.97 -1.83 -24.11
N GLU A 33 16.91 -1.93 -25.44
CA GLU A 33 15.81 -1.63 -26.35
C GLU A 33 14.59 -2.57 -26.33
N ASP A 34 13.47 -1.99 -26.77
CA ASP A 34 12.15 -2.53 -27.07
C ASP A 34 12.10 -3.92 -27.73
N ALA A 35 11.20 -4.77 -27.21
CA ALA A 35 10.66 -5.93 -27.93
C ALA A 35 9.15 -5.75 -28.16
N PRO A 36 8.62 -6.12 -29.35
CA PRO A 36 7.28 -5.73 -29.78
C PRO A 36 6.17 -6.55 -29.09
N PHE A 37 5.10 -5.84 -28.72
CA PHE A 37 3.85 -6.36 -28.15
C PHE A 37 3.25 -7.48 -29.00
N GLY A 38 3.11 -8.66 -28.37
CA GLY A 38 2.37 -9.81 -28.90
C GLY A 38 0.87 -9.67 -28.69
N SER A 39 0.11 -10.21 -29.64
CA SER A 39 -1.35 -10.16 -29.75
C SER A 39 -2.14 -10.61 -28.51
N VAL A 40 -3.22 -9.87 -28.21
CA VAL A 40 -4.28 -10.16 -27.24
C VAL A 40 -4.82 -11.61 -27.40
N PRO A 41 -4.76 -12.47 -26.37
CA PRO A 41 -5.41 -13.78 -26.40
C PRO A 41 -6.93 -13.67 -26.18
N ALA A 42 -7.66 -14.63 -26.75
CA ALA A 42 -9.11 -14.72 -26.71
C ALA A 42 -9.67 -14.98 -25.29
N VAL A 43 -10.84 -14.41 -25.07
CA VAL A 43 -11.74 -14.53 -23.89
C VAL A 43 -11.69 -15.91 -23.24
N LYS A 44 -11.25 -15.96 -21.96
CA LYS A 44 -11.29 -17.16 -21.11
C LYS A 44 -12.74 -17.55 -20.77
N ALA A 45 -12.93 -18.86 -20.58
CA ALA A 45 -14.17 -19.47 -20.14
C ALA A 45 -14.58 -18.96 -18.75
N THR A 46 -15.90 -18.98 -18.50
CA THR A 46 -16.61 -18.54 -17.29
C THR A 46 -15.76 -18.68 -16.02
N ARG A 47 -15.25 -17.55 -15.54
CA ARG A 47 -14.44 -17.46 -14.34
C ARG A 47 -15.30 -17.87 -13.14
N THR A 48 -14.84 -18.87 -12.41
CA THR A 48 -15.42 -19.16 -11.09
C THR A 48 -14.80 -18.14 -10.16
N VAL A 49 -15.57 -17.14 -9.73
CA VAL A 49 -15.14 -16.21 -8.68
C VAL A 49 -14.83 -17.07 -7.46
N SER A 50 -13.55 -17.18 -7.10
CA SER A 50 -13.14 -17.79 -5.85
C SER A 50 -13.81 -16.99 -4.74
N GLN A 51 -14.48 -17.67 -3.80
CA GLN A 51 -14.83 -16.97 -2.57
C GLN A 51 -13.52 -16.55 -1.91
N ALA A 52 -13.45 -15.31 -1.42
CA ALA A 52 -12.31 -14.84 -0.67
C ALA A 52 -11.97 -15.86 0.44
N GLU A 53 -10.69 -16.19 0.58
CA GLU A 53 -10.27 -17.07 1.66
C GLU A 53 -10.56 -16.39 3.02
N PRO A 54 -10.86 -17.15 4.09
CA PRO A 54 -11.06 -16.57 5.41
C PRO A 54 -9.85 -15.74 5.83
N SER A 55 -10.09 -14.56 6.43
CA SER A 55 -9.05 -13.65 6.89
C SER A 55 -7.97 -14.38 7.68
N GLN A 56 -6.72 -14.27 7.23
CA GLN A 56 -5.53 -14.78 7.93
C GLN A 56 -4.84 -13.69 8.76
N ARG A 57 -5.48 -12.52 8.86
CA ARG A 57 -5.02 -11.36 9.64
C ARG A 57 -4.92 -11.68 11.12
N LEU A 58 -4.00 -10.98 11.77
CA LEU A 58 -3.76 -11.08 13.19
C LEU A 58 -4.28 -9.82 13.88
N ASP A 59 -4.89 -10.01 15.06
CA ASP A 59 -5.31 -8.91 15.95
C ASP A 59 -4.17 -8.64 16.96
N GLY A 60 -3.19 -7.87 16.51
CA GLY A 60 -1.85 -7.81 17.11
C GLY A 60 -1.78 -7.38 18.56
N LEU A 61 -2.70 -6.53 19.02
CA LEU A 61 -2.72 -6.09 20.43
C LEU A 61 -2.94 -7.25 21.40
N SER A 62 -3.72 -8.25 20.99
CA SER A 62 -4.01 -9.43 21.81
C SER A 62 -2.88 -10.47 21.82
N LEU A 63 -1.96 -10.38 20.87
CA LEU A 63 -0.90 -11.36 20.62
C LEU A 63 0.51 -10.85 20.99
N LEU A 64 0.65 -9.58 21.39
CA LEU A 64 1.93 -9.01 21.84
C LEU A 64 2.57 -9.88 22.94
N PRO A 65 3.82 -10.33 22.78
CA PRO A 65 4.47 -11.23 23.72
C PRO A 65 4.69 -10.54 25.07
N THR A 66 4.77 -11.34 26.15
CA THR A 66 5.31 -10.84 27.42
C THR A 66 6.82 -11.04 27.41
N LEU A 67 7.58 -9.96 27.63
CA LEU A 67 9.03 -10.01 27.74
C LEU A 67 9.48 -9.87 29.21
N ASP A 68 10.51 -10.61 29.60
CA ASP A 68 11.21 -10.45 30.88
C ASP A 68 12.68 -10.11 30.61
N PRO A 69 12.97 -8.87 30.18
CA PRO A 69 14.31 -8.49 29.75
C PRO A 69 15.29 -8.44 30.92
N GLY A 70 16.57 -8.66 30.61
CA GLY A 70 17.66 -8.39 31.54
C GLY A 70 17.83 -6.88 31.84
N PRO A 71 18.76 -6.53 32.75
CA PRO A 71 19.11 -5.14 32.98
C PRO A 71 19.68 -4.47 31.72
N PRO A 72 19.65 -3.14 31.62
CA PRO A 72 20.25 -2.40 30.52
C PRO A 72 21.66 -2.85 30.18
N GLY A 73 21.86 -3.23 28.92
CA GLY A 73 23.18 -3.48 28.34
C GLY A 73 23.90 -2.18 27.99
N ALA A 74 25.17 -2.26 27.63
CA ALA A 74 25.92 -1.11 27.12
C ALA A 74 25.96 -1.17 25.59
N SER A 75 25.44 -0.12 24.94
CA SER A 75 25.59 0.06 23.49
C SER A 75 26.98 0.62 23.20
N ARG A 76 27.70 -0.01 22.27
CA ARG A 76 29.06 0.42 21.90
C ARG A 76 28.98 1.35 20.71
N TYR A 77 29.87 2.35 20.69
CA TYR A 77 30.10 3.17 19.52
C TYR A 77 30.57 2.30 18.35
N GLU A 78 29.77 2.28 17.28
CA GLU A 78 30.09 1.67 15.99
C GLU A 78 29.90 2.74 14.91
N PRO A 79 30.96 3.18 14.20
CA PRO A 79 30.91 4.37 13.34
C PRO A 79 29.92 4.27 12.18
N ASP A 80 29.61 3.05 11.74
CA ASP A 80 28.69 2.76 10.63
C ASP A 80 27.25 2.53 11.11
N ARG A 81 26.95 2.90 12.37
CA ARG A 81 25.62 2.82 12.98
C ARG A 81 25.17 4.18 13.52
N PRO A 82 23.85 4.40 13.71
CA PRO A 82 23.33 5.59 14.33
C PRO A 82 23.98 5.89 15.69
N GLN A 83 24.27 7.17 15.92
CA GLN A 83 24.91 7.64 17.14
C GLN A 83 23.89 8.36 18.02
N LEU A 84 23.58 7.76 19.16
CA LEU A 84 22.69 8.36 20.14
C LEU A 84 23.36 9.55 20.83
N SER A 85 22.58 10.59 21.10
CA SER A 85 23.02 11.86 21.69
C SER A 85 23.43 11.81 23.17
N GLY A 86 23.25 10.66 23.83
CA GLY A 86 23.59 10.44 25.23
C GLY A 86 24.33 9.13 25.49
N GLU A 87 24.38 8.70 26.76
CA GLU A 87 24.92 7.39 27.11
C GLU A 87 24.00 6.30 26.55
N ALA A 88 24.55 5.48 25.66
CA ALA A 88 23.77 4.52 24.90
C ALA A 88 23.68 3.17 25.64
N TYR A 89 22.46 2.65 25.73
CA TYR A 89 22.09 1.40 26.37
C TYR A 89 21.47 0.43 25.36
N THR A 90 21.34 -0.84 25.76
CA THR A 90 20.62 -1.84 24.95
C THR A 90 19.58 -2.64 25.75
N LEU A 91 18.52 -3.05 25.06
CA LEU A 91 17.61 -4.12 25.46
C LEU A 91 17.69 -5.22 24.41
N ASP A 92 18.09 -6.44 24.82
CA ASP A 92 18.14 -7.60 23.93
C ASP A 92 16.91 -8.49 24.15
N SER A 93 16.25 -8.88 23.06
CA SER A 93 15.18 -9.88 23.02
C SER A 93 15.67 -11.17 22.33
N GLU A 94 14.78 -11.99 21.78
CA GLU A 94 15.18 -13.22 21.08
C GLU A 94 15.85 -12.87 19.74
N HIS A 95 15.20 -12.02 18.94
CA HIS A 95 15.60 -11.67 17.58
C HIS A 95 16.21 -10.28 17.46
N PHE A 96 15.91 -9.36 18.39
CA PHE A 96 16.23 -7.94 18.26
C PHE A 96 17.15 -7.41 19.37
N ARG A 97 17.90 -6.38 19.03
CA ARG A 97 18.60 -5.50 19.97
C ARG A 97 18.08 -4.08 19.78
N ILE A 98 17.51 -3.53 20.83
CA ILE A 98 17.01 -2.14 20.85
C ILE A 98 18.08 -1.24 21.48
N HIS A 99 18.59 -0.28 20.73
CA HIS A 99 19.54 0.74 21.17
C HIS A 99 18.80 2.01 21.56
N TYR A 100 19.06 2.53 22.75
CA TYR A 100 18.37 3.72 23.28
C TYR A 100 19.26 4.53 24.22
N THR A 101 18.87 5.78 24.51
CA THR A 101 19.52 6.63 25.53
C THR A 101 18.48 7.20 26.48
N LEU A 102 18.90 7.55 27.70
CA LEU A 102 18.07 8.22 28.72
C LEU A 102 18.35 9.71 28.85
N ASP A 103 19.33 10.19 28.09
CA ASP A 103 19.82 11.56 28.11
C ASP A 103 20.04 12.05 26.67
N GLY A 104 20.05 13.37 26.47
CA GLY A 104 20.24 13.97 25.15
C GLY A 104 18.92 14.32 24.48
N VAL A 105 18.96 14.48 23.16
CA VAL A 105 17.77 14.74 22.35
C VAL A 105 17.02 13.43 22.05
N ASP A 106 17.73 12.32 21.87
CA ASP A 106 17.18 10.98 21.59
C ASP A 106 16.69 10.26 22.86
N ALA A 107 16.41 11.00 23.93
CA ALA A 107 16.11 10.40 25.22
C ALA A 107 14.71 9.76 25.18
N VAL A 108 14.64 8.45 25.39
CA VAL A 108 13.35 7.78 25.53
C VAL A 108 12.68 8.17 26.85
N PRO A 109 11.35 8.00 26.99
CA PRO A 109 10.65 8.28 28.23
C PRO A 109 11.18 7.39 29.35
N ALA A 110 11.89 7.99 30.32
CA ALA A 110 12.49 7.27 31.43
C ALA A 110 11.46 6.67 32.42
N GLN A 111 10.16 6.83 32.16
CA GLN A 111 9.12 6.26 32.98
C GLN A 111 9.19 4.73 32.90
N GLY A 112 9.35 4.09 34.06
CA GLY A 112 9.32 2.65 34.17
C GLY A 112 9.48 2.19 35.60
N ASN A 113 8.67 1.20 36.00
CA ASN A 113 8.85 0.47 37.26
C ASN A 113 9.20 -1.00 37.01
N HIS A 114 9.54 -1.36 35.76
CA HIS A 114 9.86 -2.74 35.42
C HIS A 114 11.06 -3.24 36.26
N PRO A 115 10.99 -4.44 36.86
CA PRO A 115 12.04 -4.96 37.73
C PRO A 115 13.43 -5.09 37.10
N SER A 116 13.51 -5.12 35.77
CA SER A 116 14.78 -5.16 35.02
C SER A 116 15.53 -3.83 35.06
N GLY A 117 14.85 -2.70 35.29
CA GLY A 117 15.42 -1.36 35.16
C GLY A 117 15.46 -0.83 33.72
N GLN A 118 14.83 -1.52 32.76
CA GLN A 118 14.56 -1.02 31.42
C GLN A 118 13.37 -0.04 31.45
N PRO A 119 13.34 1.02 30.62
CA PRO A 119 12.16 1.88 30.46
C PRO A 119 11.00 1.10 29.86
N ASP A 120 9.76 1.41 30.27
CA ASP A 120 8.58 0.66 29.81
C ASP A 120 8.38 0.83 28.29
N TYR A 121 8.65 2.01 27.73
CA TYR A 121 8.59 2.28 26.28
C TYR A 121 9.52 1.37 25.47
N VAL A 122 10.78 1.21 25.90
CA VAL A 122 11.75 0.33 25.21
C VAL A 122 11.30 -1.13 25.25
N ILE A 123 10.61 -1.55 26.32
CA ILE A 123 10.00 -2.88 26.38
C ILE A 123 8.85 -2.99 25.37
N GLU A 124 8.00 -1.98 25.22
CA GLU A 124 6.92 -1.99 24.22
C GLU A 124 7.45 -2.05 22.78
N VAL A 125 8.51 -1.31 22.46
CA VAL A 125 9.20 -1.44 21.16
C VAL A 125 9.68 -2.87 20.94
N ALA A 126 10.39 -3.46 21.91
CA ALA A 126 10.86 -4.84 21.80
C ALA A 126 9.70 -5.84 21.63
N ARG A 127 8.55 -5.61 22.29
CA ARG A 127 7.34 -6.44 22.12
C ARG A 127 6.76 -6.31 20.72
N ALA A 128 6.70 -5.09 20.17
CA ALA A 128 6.22 -4.83 18.82
C ALA A 128 7.11 -5.52 17.77
N MET A 129 8.43 -5.39 17.89
CA MET A 129 9.39 -6.04 16.99
C MET A 129 9.30 -7.56 17.04
N GLU A 130 9.26 -8.17 18.23
CA GLU A 130 9.10 -9.63 18.36
C GLU A 130 7.75 -10.12 17.81
N TYR A 131 6.70 -9.32 17.94
CA TYR A 131 5.41 -9.63 17.34
C TYR A 131 5.44 -9.50 15.81
N ALA A 132 6.09 -8.47 15.26
CA ALA A 132 6.28 -8.32 13.82
C ALA A 132 7.09 -9.49 13.24
N TRP A 133 8.11 -9.97 13.96
CA TRP A 133 8.82 -11.21 13.62
C TRP A 133 7.89 -12.43 13.58
N TYR A 134 7.15 -12.69 14.66
CA TYR A 134 6.21 -13.80 14.71
C TYR A 134 5.19 -13.73 13.55
N GLY A 135 4.61 -12.56 13.33
CA GLY A 135 3.59 -12.35 12.31
C GLY A 135 4.13 -12.54 10.89
N ALA A 136 5.20 -11.84 10.54
CA ALA A 136 5.77 -11.91 9.20
C ALA A 136 6.45 -13.28 8.95
N ILE A 137 7.35 -13.71 9.83
CA ILE A 137 8.21 -14.87 9.59
C ILE A 137 7.48 -16.17 9.94
N ASP A 138 6.98 -16.31 11.16
CA ASP A 138 6.46 -17.60 11.65
C ASP A 138 5.04 -17.89 11.15
N HIS A 139 4.20 -16.85 10.99
CA HIS A 139 2.80 -16.99 10.59
C HIS A 139 2.60 -16.82 9.08
N PHE A 140 3.07 -15.72 8.48
CA PHE A 140 2.90 -15.46 7.04
C PHE A 140 3.99 -16.11 6.16
N GLY A 141 5.09 -16.58 6.76
CA GLY A 141 6.12 -17.36 6.05
C GLY A 141 7.10 -16.52 5.23
N TRP A 142 7.25 -15.24 5.55
CA TRP A 142 8.30 -14.41 4.98
C TRP A 142 9.69 -14.93 5.35
N ALA A 143 10.68 -14.70 4.49
CA ALA A 143 12.07 -14.98 4.80
C ALA A 143 12.60 -13.95 5.83
N PRO A 144 13.40 -14.37 6.82
CA PRO A 144 14.01 -13.43 7.75
C PRO A 144 15.08 -12.58 7.05
N SER A 145 15.18 -11.31 7.46
CA SER A 145 16.23 -10.39 7.03
C SER A 145 17.63 -10.96 7.32
N PRO A 146 18.63 -10.72 6.45
CA PRO A 146 19.99 -11.20 6.67
C PRO A 146 20.65 -10.53 7.87
N ARG A 147 21.58 -11.25 8.51
CA ARG A 147 22.42 -10.71 9.58
C ARG A 147 23.48 -9.78 9.03
N ASP A 148 23.82 -8.74 9.80
CA ASP A 148 24.88 -7.77 9.51
C ASP A 148 26.30 -8.22 9.95
N GLY A 149 26.43 -9.43 10.52
CA GLY A 149 27.73 -9.98 10.93
C GLY A 149 28.28 -9.43 12.25
N GLY A 150 27.43 -8.92 13.13
CA GLY A 150 27.81 -8.50 14.49
C GLY A 150 27.92 -6.99 14.68
N LEU A 151 27.50 -6.20 13.69
CA LEU A 151 27.38 -4.75 13.81
C LEU A 151 26.29 -4.43 14.86
N GLY A 152 26.40 -3.28 15.53
CA GLY A 152 25.58 -3.01 16.74
C GLY A 152 25.88 -3.91 17.95
N GLY A 153 26.80 -4.86 17.80
CA GLY A 153 27.51 -5.51 18.89
C GLY A 153 27.19 -7.00 19.08
N ASP A 154 26.19 -7.56 18.38
CA ASP A 154 26.00 -9.01 18.22
C ASP A 154 25.13 -9.33 16.98
N ASP A 155 24.71 -10.59 16.83
CA ASP A 155 24.01 -11.09 15.64
C ASP A 155 22.49 -10.80 15.60
N ARG A 156 21.93 -10.12 16.60
CA ARG A 156 20.51 -9.74 16.60
C ARG A 156 20.28 -8.56 15.67
N TYR A 157 19.05 -8.42 15.18
CA TYR A 157 18.70 -7.29 14.33
C TYR A 157 18.65 -6.00 15.14
N ASP A 158 19.36 -4.96 14.70
CA ASP A 158 19.48 -3.71 15.42
C ASP A 158 18.31 -2.75 15.13
N VAL A 159 17.76 -2.19 16.20
CA VAL A 159 16.75 -1.11 16.17
C VAL A 159 17.26 0.04 17.03
N TYR A 160 17.32 1.25 16.47
CA TYR A 160 17.78 2.45 17.17
C TYR A 160 16.60 3.37 17.47
N LEU A 161 16.54 3.89 18.69
CA LEU A 161 15.53 4.87 19.10
C LEU A 161 16.15 6.26 19.09
N GLN A 162 15.67 7.11 18.20
CA GLN A 162 16.15 8.48 17.98
C GLN A 162 15.00 9.46 17.87
N GLU A 163 15.25 10.72 18.17
CA GLU A 163 14.28 11.80 17.90
C GLU A 163 14.28 12.10 16.40
N ILE A 164 13.25 11.64 15.69
CA ILE A 164 13.16 11.71 14.23
C ILE A 164 11.78 12.19 13.74
N LEU A 165 10.75 12.17 14.58
CA LEU A 165 9.41 12.60 14.20
C LEU A 165 9.38 14.09 13.84
N GLY A 166 10.15 14.92 14.56
CA GLY A 166 10.34 16.33 14.20
C GLY A 166 11.11 16.58 12.88
N GLU A 167 11.64 15.53 12.24
CA GLU A 167 12.25 15.54 10.91
C GLU A 167 11.35 14.91 9.84
N ASP A 168 10.06 14.71 10.16
CA ASP A 168 9.03 14.18 9.28
C ASP A 168 9.12 12.64 9.04
N TYR A 169 9.81 11.91 9.93
CA TYR A 169 9.93 10.44 9.88
C TYR A 169 9.36 9.78 11.14
N ALA A 170 8.44 8.84 11.00
CA ALA A 170 8.00 7.97 12.10
C ALA A 170 9.03 6.85 12.38
N GLY A 171 9.62 6.34 11.30
CA GLY A 171 10.64 5.31 11.28
C GLY A 171 11.31 5.29 9.92
N PHE A 172 12.43 4.57 9.82
CA PHE A 172 13.03 4.21 8.54
C PHE A 172 13.96 3.00 8.69
N THR A 173 14.12 2.28 7.57
CA THR A 173 15.03 1.15 7.45
C THR A 173 16.15 1.50 6.49
N GLU A 174 17.38 1.49 6.99
CA GLU A 174 18.53 2.01 6.25
C GLU A 174 19.51 0.90 5.88
N SER A 175 20.12 1.02 4.69
CA SER A 175 21.30 0.27 4.30
C SER A 175 22.33 1.19 3.64
N ASP A 176 23.61 1.04 3.98
CA ASP A 176 24.69 1.66 3.20
C ASP A 176 24.93 0.83 1.93
N LEU A 177 24.04 1.03 0.95
CA LEU A 177 23.99 0.30 -0.32
C LEU A 177 25.40 0.08 -0.90
N GLY A 178 25.77 -1.19 -1.01
CA GLY A 178 27.08 -1.66 -1.47
C GLY A 178 27.94 -2.26 -0.36
N ALA A 179 28.12 -1.58 0.78
CA ALA A 179 28.81 -2.17 1.94
C ALA A 179 27.94 -3.25 2.60
N SER A 180 26.61 -3.06 2.53
CA SER A 180 25.62 -3.95 3.14
C SER A 180 25.14 -5.10 2.25
N VAL A 181 25.49 -5.13 0.96
CA VAL A 181 25.03 -6.16 0.03
C VAL A 181 25.80 -7.46 0.30
N ILE A 182 25.08 -8.51 0.70
CA ILE A 182 25.66 -9.84 0.97
C ILE A 182 25.42 -10.83 -0.18
N GLY A 183 24.50 -10.52 -1.09
CA GLY A 183 24.13 -11.37 -2.22
C GLY A 183 23.12 -12.43 -1.83
N ASP A 184 23.60 -13.60 -1.40
CA ASP A 184 22.78 -14.77 -1.02
C ASP A 184 22.47 -14.72 0.48
N ASN A 185 21.18 -14.69 0.87
CA ASN A 185 20.78 -14.61 2.27
C ASN A 185 20.91 -15.99 2.93
N PRO A 186 21.87 -16.19 3.85
CA PRO A 186 22.17 -17.53 4.39
C PRO A 186 21.07 -18.09 5.31
N LEU A 187 20.04 -17.30 5.61
CA LEU A 187 18.91 -17.70 6.44
C LEU A 187 17.74 -18.27 5.63
N THR A 188 17.77 -18.21 4.30
CA THR A 188 16.67 -18.66 3.44
C THR A 188 17.06 -19.94 2.69
N ARG A 189 16.08 -20.49 1.95
CA ARG A 189 16.32 -21.61 1.02
C ARG A 189 16.46 -21.17 -0.42
N LEU A 190 16.00 -19.96 -0.73
CA LEU A 190 16.15 -19.38 -2.05
C LEU A 190 17.57 -18.84 -2.15
N VAL A 191 17.99 -18.46 -3.36
CA VAL A 191 19.33 -17.92 -3.57
C VAL A 191 19.15 -16.52 -4.09
N GLU A 192 19.30 -15.56 -3.18
CA GLU A 192 19.19 -14.15 -3.49
C GLU A 192 20.44 -13.64 -4.21
N ARG A 193 20.28 -12.53 -4.93
CA ARG A 193 21.37 -11.94 -5.74
C ARG A 193 21.88 -10.63 -5.17
N ALA A 194 21.00 -9.91 -4.49
CA ALA A 194 21.27 -8.60 -3.92
C ALA A 194 20.63 -8.46 -2.53
N ALA A 195 20.55 -9.55 -1.76
CA ALA A 195 20.14 -9.46 -0.36
C ALA A 195 21.10 -8.53 0.39
N THR A 196 20.53 -7.66 1.20
CA THR A 196 21.21 -6.54 1.85
C THR A 196 20.85 -6.53 3.31
N HIS A 197 21.84 -6.39 4.19
CA HIS A 197 21.58 -6.24 5.63
C HIS A 197 21.29 -4.77 5.96
N THR A 198 20.42 -4.56 6.93
CA THR A 198 19.88 -3.24 7.29
C THR A 198 19.94 -3.02 8.80
N TYR A 199 19.45 -1.87 9.23
CA TYR A 199 19.01 -1.62 10.60
C TYR A 199 17.76 -0.74 10.55
N ILE A 200 17.03 -0.68 11.65
CA ILE A 200 15.84 0.17 11.77
C ILE A 200 16.15 1.33 12.70
N VAL A 201 15.61 2.51 12.39
CA VAL A 201 15.47 3.62 13.32
C VAL A 201 13.99 3.89 13.52
N LEU A 202 13.55 3.98 14.77
CA LEU A 202 12.19 4.37 15.14
C LEU A 202 12.26 5.61 16.03
N ASP A 203 11.17 6.37 16.06
CA ASP A 203 11.07 7.51 16.96
C ASP A 203 11.17 7.10 18.45
N ASN A 204 11.82 7.94 19.25
CA ASN A 204 12.13 7.67 20.65
C ASN A 204 10.92 7.77 21.58
N ASP A 205 9.82 8.40 21.18
CA ASP A 205 8.59 8.46 21.99
C ASP A 205 7.26 8.70 21.22
N TYR A 206 7.31 9.09 19.95
CA TYR A 206 6.18 9.42 19.07
C TYR A 206 5.30 10.56 19.61
N LEU A 207 5.87 11.51 20.36
CA LEU A 207 5.11 12.57 21.04
C LEU A 207 5.00 13.88 20.22
N GLU A 208 5.82 14.08 19.19
CA GLU A 208 6.02 15.37 18.51
C GLU A 208 4.85 15.82 17.62
N GLU A 209 3.87 14.95 17.36
CA GLU A 209 2.62 15.28 16.66
C GLU A 209 1.44 15.57 17.61
N THR A 210 1.68 15.60 18.92
CA THR A 210 0.60 15.76 19.91
C THR A 210 0.48 17.21 20.42
N ASP A 211 -0.56 17.90 19.95
CA ASP A 211 -1.36 18.68 20.91
C ASP A 211 -1.64 17.75 22.10
N ALA A 212 -1.55 18.22 23.34
CA ALA A 212 -1.66 17.41 24.58
C ALA A 212 -3.06 16.76 24.79
N SER A 213 -3.81 16.59 23.70
CA SER A 213 -5.12 15.98 23.52
C SER A 213 -5.08 14.57 22.91
N TYR A 214 -3.93 14.08 22.39
CA TYR A 214 -3.78 12.68 21.97
C TYR A 214 -3.67 11.73 23.19
N PRO A 215 -4.42 10.62 23.21
CA PRO A 215 -4.31 9.63 24.28
C PRO A 215 -3.07 8.74 24.10
N PRO A 216 -2.36 8.36 25.17
CA PRO A 216 -1.13 7.53 25.09
C PRO A 216 -1.31 6.14 24.44
N GLU A 217 -2.55 5.67 24.27
CA GLU A 217 -2.83 4.42 23.55
C GLU A 217 -2.61 4.59 22.05
N GLU A 218 -2.86 5.77 21.49
CA GLU A 218 -2.67 6.07 20.06
C GLU A 218 -1.17 6.20 19.69
N GLU A 219 -0.32 6.70 20.60
CA GLU A 219 1.15 6.78 20.41
C GLU A 219 1.78 5.38 20.28
N LEU A 220 1.38 4.46 21.17
CA LEU A 220 1.89 3.08 21.13
C LEU A 220 1.36 2.31 19.92
N ASP A 221 0.15 2.59 19.47
CA ASP A 221 -0.42 1.96 18.29
C ASP A 221 0.31 2.45 17.02
N TYR A 222 0.60 3.74 16.91
CA TYR A 222 1.38 4.29 15.80
C TYR A 222 2.82 3.74 15.77
N MET A 223 3.48 3.65 16.94
CA MET A 223 4.79 3.00 17.06
C MET A 223 4.75 1.53 16.62
N ARG A 224 3.71 0.79 17.01
CA ARG A 224 3.55 -0.62 16.65
C ARG A 224 3.37 -0.81 15.15
N SER A 225 2.51 0.00 14.53
CA SER A 225 2.29 -0.02 13.07
C SER A 225 3.60 0.29 12.34
N THR A 226 4.27 1.37 12.74
CA THR A 226 5.57 1.77 12.16
C THR A 226 6.64 0.69 12.33
N ALA A 227 6.73 0.05 13.51
CA ALA A 227 7.66 -1.05 13.73
C ALA A 227 7.42 -2.25 12.80
N ALA A 228 6.17 -2.58 12.47
CA ALA A 228 5.85 -3.61 11.48
C ALA A 228 6.21 -3.18 10.06
N HIS A 229 5.89 -1.95 9.67
CA HIS A 229 6.25 -1.38 8.36
C HIS A 229 7.76 -1.44 8.12
N GLU A 230 8.55 -0.93 9.08
CA GLU A 230 10.00 -0.91 8.98
C GLU A 230 10.63 -2.32 9.04
N PHE A 231 10.10 -3.20 9.89
CA PHE A 231 10.58 -4.59 9.88
C PHE A 231 10.28 -5.30 8.55
N HIS A 232 9.19 -4.92 7.88
CA HIS A 232 8.90 -5.45 6.55
C HIS A 232 9.87 -4.93 5.49
N HIS A 233 10.31 -3.67 5.55
CA HIS A 233 11.42 -3.21 4.72
C HIS A 233 12.69 -4.02 4.94
N ALA A 234 13.04 -4.33 6.20
CA ALA A 234 14.19 -5.18 6.49
C ALA A 234 14.09 -6.58 5.84
N ILE A 235 12.88 -7.14 5.78
CA ILE A 235 12.58 -8.39 5.08
C ILE A 235 12.76 -8.22 3.56
N GLN A 236 12.21 -7.16 2.97
CA GLN A 236 12.30 -6.86 1.54
C GLN A 236 13.76 -6.73 1.07
N PHE A 237 14.58 -5.99 1.80
CA PHE A 237 16.04 -5.91 1.56
C PHE A 237 16.71 -7.28 1.61
N GLY A 238 16.16 -8.23 2.38
CA GLY A 238 16.62 -9.61 2.45
C GLY A 238 16.26 -10.47 1.23
N TYR A 239 15.27 -10.07 0.43
CA TYR A 239 14.94 -10.68 -0.87
C TYR A 239 15.74 -10.04 -2.00
N ASP A 240 15.67 -8.71 -2.12
CA ASP A 240 16.36 -7.93 -3.13
C ASP A 240 16.47 -6.47 -2.69
N GLY A 241 17.68 -5.97 -2.44
CA GLY A 241 17.95 -4.56 -2.13
C GLY A 241 17.95 -3.62 -3.35
N GLU A 242 17.63 -4.10 -4.55
CA GLU A 242 17.75 -3.35 -5.81
C GLU A 242 16.46 -3.31 -6.66
N GLU A 243 15.29 -3.75 -6.13
CA GLU A 243 14.03 -3.71 -6.88
C GLU A 243 13.66 -2.26 -7.29
N PRO A 244 13.54 -1.97 -8.61
CA PRO A 244 13.44 -0.60 -9.11
C PRO A 244 12.06 0.07 -9.00
N HIS A 245 11.01 -0.65 -8.62
CA HIS A 245 9.67 -0.09 -8.47
C HIS A 245 9.39 0.31 -7.01
N ASP A 246 9.82 1.50 -6.61
CA ASP A 246 9.68 2.03 -5.23
C ASP A 246 8.28 1.84 -4.61
N TRP A 247 7.21 2.04 -5.39
CA TRP A 247 5.84 1.85 -4.91
C TRP A 247 5.55 0.47 -4.31
N VAL A 248 6.21 -0.60 -4.77
CA VAL A 248 5.96 -1.97 -4.27
C VAL A 248 6.54 -2.18 -2.88
N TRP A 249 7.61 -1.46 -2.55
CA TRP A 249 8.24 -1.46 -1.23
C TRP A 249 7.23 -0.91 -0.22
N GLU A 250 6.76 0.31 -0.45
CA GLU A 250 5.80 0.96 0.45
C GLU A 250 4.46 0.23 0.46
N ALA A 251 3.88 -0.09 -0.70
CA ALA A 251 2.57 -0.74 -0.74
C ALA A 251 2.53 -2.10 -0.01
N THR A 252 3.62 -2.87 -0.03
CA THR A 252 3.65 -4.16 0.69
C THR A 252 4.01 -4.01 2.16
N SER A 253 4.80 -3.00 2.55
CA SER A 253 5.03 -2.67 3.96
C SER A 253 3.77 -2.08 4.62
N THR A 254 3.06 -1.17 3.95
CA THR A 254 1.77 -0.64 4.42
C THR A 254 0.68 -1.71 4.47
N TRP A 255 0.73 -2.71 3.58
CA TRP A 255 -0.14 -3.87 3.66
C TRP A 255 0.13 -4.70 4.93
N ILE A 256 1.39 -4.91 5.32
CA ILE A 256 1.72 -5.73 6.50
C ILE A 256 1.21 -5.11 7.80
N GLU A 257 1.11 -3.78 7.87
CA GLU A 257 0.53 -3.06 9.02
C GLU A 257 -0.90 -3.55 9.29
N GLU A 258 -1.74 -3.58 8.25
CA GLU A 258 -3.13 -4.06 8.34
C GLU A 258 -3.23 -5.57 8.59
N GLU A 259 -2.24 -6.35 8.14
CA GLU A 259 -2.25 -7.80 8.40
C GLU A 259 -1.89 -8.14 9.83
N LEU A 260 -1.08 -7.31 10.49
CA LEU A 260 -0.56 -7.55 11.84
C LEU A 260 -1.31 -6.79 12.93
N PHE A 261 -1.81 -5.59 12.62
CA PHE A 261 -2.46 -4.68 13.54
C PHE A 261 -3.84 -4.24 13.03
N ASP A 262 -4.67 -5.22 12.66
CA ASP A 262 -6.03 -5.01 12.11
C ASP A 262 -6.93 -4.08 12.95
N SER A 263 -6.70 -3.97 14.27
CA SER A 263 -7.46 -3.07 15.12
C SER A 263 -7.05 -1.60 15.00
N VAL A 264 -5.83 -1.31 14.56
CA VAL A 264 -5.23 0.04 14.50
C VAL A 264 -5.75 0.82 13.29
N ASN A 265 -5.70 0.23 12.08
CA ASN A 265 -6.22 0.82 10.84
C ASN A 265 -5.53 2.10 10.35
N ASP A 266 -4.26 2.35 10.72
CA ASP A 266 -3.54 3.56 10.32
C ASP A 266 -3.46 3.74 8.77
N PRO A 267 -3.16 2.68 7.99
CA PRO A 267 -3.12 2.73 6.52
C PRO A 267 -4.41 3.15 5.81
N VAL A 268 -5.59 3.06 6.46
CA VAL A 268 -6.87 3.45 5.85
C VAL A 268 -6.87 4.95 5.49
N SER A 269 -6.11 5.77 6.22
CA SER A 269 -5.94 7.19 5.95
C SER A 269 -5.33 7.47 4.56
N THR A 270 -4.51 6.56 4.04
CA THR A 270 -3.84 6.72 2.73
C THR A 270 -4.76 6.44 1.53
N LEU A 271 -5.93 5.83 1.76
CA LEU A 271 -6.83 5.41 0.67
C LEU A 271 -7.47 6.55 -0.11
N GLY A 272 -7.42 7.79 0.39
CA GLY A 272 -7.86 8.96 -0.38
C GLY A 272 -7.17 9.01 -1.75
N SER A 273 -5.85 8.76 -1.79
CA SER A 273 -5.02 8.78 -3.00
C SER A 273 -5.43 7.79 -4.07
N ILE A 274 -6.06 6.68 -3.68
CA ILE A 274 -6.49 5.63 -4.60
C ILE A 274 -7.93 5.84 -5.04
N PHE A 275 -8.81 6.27 -4.14
CA PHE A 275 -10.24 6.37 -4.43
C PHE A 275 -10.64 7.74 -4.99
N ASP A 276 -9.92 8.81 -4.67
CA ASP A 276 -10.19 10.15 -5.23
C ASP A 276 -9.41 10.41 -6.52
N ALA A 277 -8.21 9.83 -6.67
CA ALA A 277 -7.37 9.91 -7.87
C ALA A 277 -7.18 8.52 -8.52
N THR A 278 -8.31 7.89 -8.89
CA THR A 278 -8.32 6.53 -9.44
C THR A 278 -7.66 6.42 -10.81
N ASP A 279 -7.57 7.54 -11.52
CA ASP A 279 -7.06 7.73 -12.87
C ASP A 279 -5.55 7.99 -12.92
N SER A 280 -4.90 8.26 -11.77
CA SER A 280 -3.46 8.47 -11.69
C SER A 280 -2.66 7.18 -11.91
N CYS A 281 -1.43 7.35 -12.41
CA CYS A 281 -0.54 6.24 -12.71
C CYS A 281 -0.14 5.47 -11.46
N GLN A 282 -0.05 4.14 -11.56
CA GLN A 282 0.38 3.29 -10.45
C GLN A 282 1.79 3.65 -9.92
N LEU A 283 2.70 4.04 -10.81
CA LEU A 283 4.09 4.33 -10.43
C LEU A 283 4.30 5.74 -9.83
N ALA A 284 3.29 6.60 -9.86
CA ALA A 284 3.39 7.95 -9.30
C ALA A 284 3.39 7.90 -7.77
N GLU A 285 4.24 8.71 -7.14
CA GLU A 285 4.27 8.87 -5.67
C GLU A 285 2.99 9.57 -5.18
N GLY A 286 2.43 10.44 -6.03
CA GLY A 286 1.34 11.33 -5.68
C GLY A 286 1.79 12.78 -5.62
N GLY A 287 0.84 13.70 -5.57
CA GLY A 287 1.07 15.14 -5.54
C GLY A 287 1.42 15.75 -6.90
N GLU A 288 1.52 14.95 -7.98
CA GLU A 288 1.85 15.46 -9.31
C GLU A 288 0.61 15.96 -10.06
N THR A 289 -0.54 15.32 -9.84
CA THR A 289 -1.80 15.63 -10.54
C THR A 289 -2.77 16.42 -9.66
N GLY A 290 -2.68 16.33 -8.34
CA GLY A 290 -3.53 17.06 -7.40
C GLY A 290 -2.99 17.07 -5.96
N ASP A 291 -3.79 17.54 -5.01
CA ASP A 291 -3.51 17.28 -3.58
C ASP A 291 -4.13 15.93 -3.17
N GLU A 292 -5.12 15.48 -3.94
CA GLU A 292 -5.90 14.26 -3.73
C GLU A 292 -5.14 12.96 -4.02
N ASP A 293 -4.01 13.00 -4.73
CA ASP A 293 -3.21 11.82 -5.09
C ASP A 293 -1.99 11.61 -4.17
N ILE A 294 -1.76 12.48 -3.17
CA ILE A 294 -0.65 12.36 -2.20
C ILE A 294 -0.69 11.02 -1.45
N ASP A 295 0.48 10.42 -1.18
CA ASP A 295 0.64 9.12 -0.50
C ASP A 295 0.16 7.91 -1.33
N ARG A 296 0.23 8.00 -2.67
CA ARG A 296 -0.24 6.93 -3.56
C ARG A 296 0.52 5.64 -3.38
N TRP A 297 1.83 5.68 -3.20
CA TRP A 297 2.64 4.47 -2.98
C TRP A 297 2.18 3.69 -1.76
N TYR A 298 1.92 4.38 -0.64
CA TYR A 298 1.34 3.78 0.55
C TYR A 298 -0.07 3.27 0.28
N GLY A 299 -0.95 4.11 -0.29
CA GLY A 299 -2.34 3.78 -0.61
C GLY A 299 -2.51 2.55 -1.50
N MET A 300 -1.52 2.25 -2.35
CA MET A 300 -1.51 1.05 -3.20
C MET A 300 -1.47 -0.28 -2.41
N TRP A 301 -1.33 -0.26 -1.07
CA TRP A 301 -1.56 -1.42 -0.21
C TRP A 301 -2.90 -2.09 -0.46
N ILE A 302 -3.92 -1.34 -0.89
CA ILE A 302 -5.25 -1.87 -1.18
C ILE A 302 -5.26 -2.82 -2.40
N LEU A 303 -4.29 -2.70 -3.32
CA LEU A 303 -4.05 -3.70 -4.36
C LEU A 303 -3.47 -5.00 -3.75
N MET A 304 -2.60 -4.90 -2.74
CA MET A 304 -2.08 -6.08 -2.03
C MET A 304 -3.17 -6.78 -1.22
N ARG A 305 -4.07 -6.00 -0.59
CA ARG A 305 -5.30 -6.49 0.02
C ARG A 305 -6.17 -7.23 -1.00
N TYR A 306 -6.41 -6.64 -2.17
CA TYR A 306 -7.14 -7.31 -3.24
C TYR A 306 -6.52 -8.67 -3.60
N LEU A 307 -5.20 -8.70 -3.87
CA LEU A 307 -4.50 -9.92 -4.26
C LEU A 307 -4.55 -10.98 -3.16
N SER A 308 -4.28 -10.61 -1.91
CA SER A 308 -4.27 -11.53 -0.77
C SER A 308 -5.65 -12.12 -0.47
N GLU A 309 -6.74 -11.37 -0.60
CA GLU A 309 -8.09 -11.91 -0.45
C GLU A 309 -8.49 -12.84 -1.59
N GLN A 310 -8.07 -12.54 -2.82
CA GLN A 310 -8.44 -13.33 -4.00
C GLN A 310 -7.61 -14.61 -4.16
N TYR A 311 -6.33 -14.56 -3.81
CA TYR A 311 -5.36 -15.62 -4.11
C TYR A 311 -4.64 -16.16 -2.86
N GLY A 312 -4.94 -15.63 -1.67
CA GLY A 312 -4.34 -15.97 -0.38
C GLY A 312 -3.11 -15.11 -0.05
N HIS A 313 -2.87 -14.85 1.23
CA HIS A 313 -1.75 -14.03 1.74
C HIS A 313 -0.39 -14.38 1.15
N SER A 314 -0.14 -15.67 0.89
CA SER A 314 1.13 -16.12 0.32
C SER A 314 1.44 -15.51 -1.04
N ILE A 315 0.46 -14.97 -1.78
CA ILE A 315 0.73 -14.33 -3.07
C ILE A 315 1.69 -13.14 -2.95
N ILE A 316 1.64 -12.40 -1.82
CA ILE A 316 2.54 -11.26 -1.59
C ILE A 316 3.96 -11.75 -1.30
N VAL A 317 4.11 -12.81 -0.50
CA VAL A 317 5.41 -13.48 -0.32
C VAL A 317 5.95 -14.00 -1.65
N ARG A 318 5.10 -14.66 -2.46
CA ARG A 318 5.46 -15.18 -3.78
C ARG A 318 5.90 -14.07 -4.73
N LEU A 319 5.35 -12.86 -4.63
CA LEU A 319 5.81 -11.70 -5.41
C LEU A 319 7.28 -11.40 -5.13
N TRP A 320 7.65 -11.26 -3.86
CA TRP A 320 9.03 -10.99 -3.46
C TRP A 320 9.97 -12.15 -3.78
N GLU A 321 9.49 -13.39 -3.74
CA GLU A 321 10.25 -14.55 -4.25
C GLU A 321 10.50 -14.50 -5.76
N GLN A 322 9.62 -13.88 -6.57
CA GLN A 322 9.90 -13.61 -8.00
C GLN A 322 10.91 -12.46 -8.17
N ILE A 323 10.84 -11.45 -7.29
CA ILE A 323 11.70 -10.26 -7.34
C ILE A 323 13.19 -10.64 -7.21
N ILE A 324 13.52 -11.70 -6.46
CA ILE A 324 14.89 -12.26 -6.37
C ILE A 324 15.59 -12.40 -7.74
N ASP A 325 14.84 -12.80 -8.78
CA ASP A 325 15.38 -13.09 -10.11
C ASP A 325 14.91 -12.11 -11.20
N LEU A 326 13.89 -11.28 -10.93
CA LEU A 326 13.17 -10.47 -11.90
C LEU A 326 12.85 -9.09 -11.33
N ASN A 327 12.89 -8.05 -12.17
CA ASN A 327 12.64 -6.69 -11.71
C ASN A 327 11.32 -6.13 -12.25
N GLY A 328 10.67 -5.29 -11.44
CA GLY A 328 9.49 -4.54 -11.83
C GLY A 328 8.40 -5.44 -12.43
N TYR A 329 7.81 -5.03 -13.55
CA TYR A 329 6.68 -5.78 -14.14
C TYR A 329 7.01 -7.21 -14.58
N ALA A 330 8.28 -7.57 -14.78
CA ALA A 330 8.63 -8.94 -15.12
C ALA A 330 8.34 -9.92 -13.96
N ALA A 331 8.56 -9.48 -12.72
CA ALA A 331 8.21 -10.26 -11.53
C ALA A 331 6.70 -10.44 -11.41
N TRP A 332 5.94 -9.37 -11.65
CA TRP A 332 4.47 -9.40 -11.70
C TRP A 332 3.93 -10.35 -12.77
N ASP A 333 4.46 -10.30 -13.98
CA ASP A 333 4.05 -11.20 -15.07
C ASP A 333 4.33 -12.67 -14.74
N ALA A 334 5.50 -12.95 -14.17
CA ALA A 334 5.87 -14.30 -13.76
C ALA A 334 4.96 -14.83 -12.64
N LEU A 335 4.70 -14.01 -11.61
CA LEU A 335 3.78 -14.33 -10.52
C LEU A 335 2.36 -14.62 -11.05
N LEU A 336 1.78 -13.68 -11.79
CA LEU A 336 0.37 -13.76 -12.20
C LEU A 336 0.11 -14.88 -13.21
N ALA A 337 1.13 -15.28 -13.97
CA ALA A 337 1.07 -16.47 -14.80
C ALA A 337 0.87 -17.77 -13.98
N GLU A 338 1.36 -17.84 -12.73
CA GLU A 338 1.10 -18.98 -11.82
C GLU A 338 -0.39 -19.12 -11.48
N TYR A 339 -1.14 -18.00 -11.52
CA TYR A 339 -2.57 -17.90 -11.21
C TYR A 339 -3.44 -17.80 -12.47
N ASP A 340 -2.89 -18.11 -13.65
CA ASP A 340 -3.65 -18.13 -14.89
C ASP A 340 -4.27 -16.74 -15.21
N THR A 341 -3.63 -15.65 -14.79
CA THR A 341 -4.11 -14.27 -15.01
C THR A 341 -2.98 -13.36 -15.52
N THR A 342 -3.31 -12.11 -15.82
CA THR A 342 -2.34 -11.06 -16.17
C THR A 342 -2.57 -9.82 -15.32
N LEU A 343 -1.60 -8.91 -15.28
CA LEU A 343 -1.74 -7.67 -14.52
C LEU A 343 -2.92 -6.83 -15.03
N GLU A 344 -3.16 -6.82 -16.34
CA GLU A 344 -4.27 -6.08 -16.96
C GLU A 344 -5.64 -6.64 -16.54
N ASP A 345 -5.75 -7.97 -16.44
CA ASP A 345 -6.98 -8.64 -16.02
C ASP A 345 -7.21 -8.42 -14.52
N VAL A 346 -6.17 -8.59 -13.70
CA VAL A 346 -6.20 -8.27 -12.26
C VAL A 346 -6.60 -6.82 -12.04
N PHE A 347 -6.00 -5.88 -12.77
CA PHE A 347 -6.30 -4.47 -12.60
C PHE A 347 -7.75 -4.14 -13.00
N THR A 348 -8.27 -4.79 -14.05
CA THR A 348 -9.69 -4.67 -14.43
C THR A 348 -10.61 -5.11 -13.29
N ASP A 349 -10.35 -6.26 -12.68
CA ASP A 349 -11.18 -6.77 -11.58
C ASP A 349 -11.03 -5.93 -10.31
N TYR A 350 -9.81 -5.49 -10.03
CA TYR A 350 -9.49 -4.59 -8.93
C TYR A 350 -10.25 -3.28 -9.06
N SER A 351 -10.34 -2.67 -10.26
CA SER A 351 -11.17 -1.48 -10.47
C SER A 351 -12.66 -1.75 -10.19
N VAL A 352 -13.18 -2.94 -10.55
CA VAL A 352 -14.54 -3.33 -10.15
C VAL A 352 -14.66 -3.49 -8.63
N ALA A 353 -13.65 -4.05 -7.97
CA ALA A 353 -13.60 -4.18 -6.51
C ALA A 353 -13.56 -2.83 -5.81
N LEU A 354 -12.83 -1.83 -6.34
CA LEU A 354 -12.84 -0.45 -5.84
C LEU A 354 -14.23 0.18 -5.94
N LEU A 355 -14.89 0.08 -7.11
CA LEU A 355 -16.26 0.59 -7.30
C LEU A 355 -17.25 -0.05 -6.31
N THR A 356 -17.19 -1.36 -6.17
CA THR A 356 -18.14 -2.14 -5.36
C THR A 356 -17.75 -2.23 -3.89
N ARG A 357 -16.54 -1.79 -3.54
CA ARG A 357 -15.89 -1.98 -2.24
C ARG A 357 -15.91 -3.44 -1.80
N ASN A 358 -15.73 -4.37 -2.74
CA ASN A 358 -15.77 -5.80 -2.49
C ASN A 358 -14.45 -6.29 -1.86
N PHE A 359 -14.26 -5.90 -0.60
CA PHE A 359 -13.15 -6.25 0.29
C PHE A 359 -13.74 -6.66 1.66
N GLU A 360 -13.03 -7.43 2.49
CA GLU A 360 -13.50 -7.84 3.82
C GLU A 360 -13.95 -6.63 4.66
N GLU A 361 -13.17 -5.54 4.62
CA GLU A 361 -13.45 -4.30 5.34
C GLU A 361 -13.98 -3.18 4.45
N GLY A 362 -14.62 -3.54 3.34
CA GLY A 362 -15.11 -2.59 2.34
C GLY A 362 -15.90 -1.43 2.95
N LEU A 363 -16.65 -1.62 4.04
CA LEU A 363 -17.40 -0.59 4.76
C LEU A 363 -16.55 0.55 5.36
N ARG A 364 -15.26 0.32 5.62
CA ARG A 364 -14.32 1.34 6.11
C ARG A 364 -13.75 2.21 4.99
N TYR A 365 -13.68 1.67 3.78
CA TYR A 365 -13.01 2.34 2.66
C TYR A 365 -13.89 3.43 2.02
N PRO A 366 -13.28 4.47 1.42
CA PRO A 366 -14.03 5.50 0.69
C PRO A 366 -14.72 4.94 -0.56
N THR A 367 -15.52 5.77 -1.22
CA THR A 367 -16.09 5.47 -2.55
C THR A 367 -15.24 6.11 -3.63
N VAL A 368 -15.11 5.46 -4.79
CA VAL A 368 -14.37 6.02 -5.94
C VAL A 368 -14.92 7.36 -6.41
N ARG A 369 -14.08 8.25 -6.93
CA ARG A 369 -14.47 9.47 -7.64
C ARG A 369 -15.20 9.12 -8.93
N LEU A 370 -16.26 9.87 -9.24
CA LEU A 370 -16.88 9.82 -10.57
C LEU A 370 -16.21 10.82 -11.51
N GLU A 371 -15.86 10.33 -12.68
CA GLU A 371 -15.40 11.15 -13.79
C GLU A 371 -16.56 11.93 -14.41
N GLY A 372 -17.76 11.33 -14.41
CA GLY A 372 -18.96 12.08 -14.75
C GLY A 372 -20.21 11.21 -14.88
N VAL A 373 -21.23 11.81 -15.50
CA VAL A 373 -22.51 11.14 -15.79
C VAL A 373 -22.73 11.18 -17.29
N ALA A 374 -22.81 10.01 -17.91
CA ALA A 374 -23.08 9.91 -19.33
C ALA A 374 -24.55 10.25 -19.66
N THR A 375 -24.80 10.61 -20.93
CA THR A 375 -26.15 10.92 -21.42
C THR A 375 -26.50 10.02 -22.61
N PRO A 376 -27.75 9.51 -22.72
CA PRO A 376 -28.13 8.68 -23.84
C PRO A 376 -28.06 9.42 -25.18
N ASP A 377 -27.69 8.69 -26.22
CA ASP A 377 -27.49 9.14 -27.61
C ASP A 377 -26.46 10.27 -27.75
N ALA A 378 -25.43 10.26 -26.92
CA ALA A 378 -24.36 11.25 -26.91
C ALA A 378 -22.98 10.63 -26.69
N TRP A 379 -21.95 11.40 -27.06
CA TRP A 379 -20.56 11.13 -26.68
C TRP A 379 -20.29 11.72 -25.30
N PHE A 380 -19.67 10.92 -24.44
CA PHE A 380 -19.00 11.34 -23.21
C PHE A 380 -17.51 11.56 -23.51
N TYR A 381 -16.94 12.60 -22.91
CA TYR A 381 -15.51 12.92 -22.96
C TYR A 381 -15.04 13.14 -21.51
N PRO A 382 -13.89 12.58 -21.10
CA PRO A 382 -13.32 12.81 -19.78
C PRO A 382 -12.82 14.26 -19.65
N ALA A 383 -12.57 14.69 -18.42
CA ALA A 383 -12.01 15.97 -18.06
C ALA A 383 -10.50 16.04 -18.38
N ASP A 384 -9.77 14.97 -18.11
CA ASP A 384 -8.30 14.85 -18.16
C ASP A 384 -7.83 13.55 -18.82
N GLY A 385 -8.58 12.46 -18.67
CA GLY A 385 -8.28 11.15 -19.26
C GLY A 385 -7.78 10.17 -18.21
N VAL A 386 -7.09 9.11 -18.62
CA VAL A 386 -6.67 8.05 -17.69
C VAL A 386 -5.20 7.64 -17.90
N GLU A 387 -4.40 7.66 -16.84
CA GLU A 387 -3.00 7.25 -16.85
C GLU A 387 -2.83 5.73 -16.75
N GLN A 388 -1.62 5.25 -17.02
CA GLN A 388 -1.26 3.82 -17.02
C GLN A 388 -1.59 3.13 -15.69
N LEU A 389 -2.34 2.04 -15.75
CA LEU A 389 -2.90 1.36 -14.58
C LEU A 389 -3.66 2.34 -13.66
N GLY A 390 -4.45 3.22 -14.29
CA GLY A 390 -5.50 4.02 -13.69
C GLY A 390 -6.87 3.68 -14.30
N ALA A 391 -7.94 4.18 -13.67
CA ALA A 391 -9.31 3.97 -14.09
C ALA A 391 -10.23 5.18 -13.80
N ASP A 392 -11.15 5.44 -14.73
CA ASP A 392 -12.25 6.39 -14.61
C ASP A 392 -13.58 5.68 -14.40
N TYR A 393 -14.45 6.29 -13.58
CA TYR A 393 -15.78 5.77 -13.27
C TYR A 393 -16.87 6.72 -13.77
N ILE A 394 -17.68 6.25 -14.71
CA ILE A 394 -18.73 7.03 -15.36
C ILE A 394 -20.10 6.46 -14.96
N ALA A 395 -20.97 7.28 -14.38
CA ALA A 395 -22.34 6.87 -14.10
C ALA A 395 -23.15 6.77 -15.39
N LEU A 396 -23.89 5.66 -15.55
CA LEU A 396 -24.73 5.41 -16.72
C LEU A 396 -26.19 5.84 -16.48
N PRO A 397 -26.91 6.25 -17.52
CA PRO A 397 -28.35 6.48 -17.46
C PRO A 397 -29.12 5.23 -17.01
N ALA A 398 -30.05 5.39 -16.08
CA ALA A 398 -30.95 4.32 -15.62
C ALA A 398 -32.15 4.10 -16.56
N ASP A 399 -32.83 2.96 -16.42
CA ASP A 399 -34.06 2.60 -17.13
C ASP A 399 -33.94 2.61 -18.67
N GLU A 400 -32.76 2.25 -19.20
CA GLU A 400 -32.47 2.25 -20.63
C GLU A 400 -31.74 0.97 -21.06
N ILE A 401 -32.03 0.46 -22.25
CA ILE A 401 -31.17 -0.53 -22.90
C ILE A 401 -30.10 0.24 -23.67
N LEU A 402 -28.85 0.15 -23.23
CA LEU A 402 -27.73 0.91 -23.77
C LEU A 402 -26.78 0.01 -24.54
N THR A 403 -26.20 0.54 -25.62
CA THR A 403 -24.97 0.06 -26.24
C THR A 403 -23.88 1.10 -25.98
N LEU A 404 -22.79 0.67 -25.38
CA LEU A 404 -21.64 1.51 -25.03
C LEU A 404 -20.51 1.21 -26.01
N THR A 405 -19.97 2.23 -26.67
CA THR A 405 -18.85 2.09 -27.61
C THR A 405 -17.69 2.98 -27.16
N LEU A 406 -16.52 2.38 -26.91
CA LEU A 406 -15.29 3.07 -26.53
C LEU A 406 -14.48 3.47 -27.77
N ASP A 407 -14.08 4.74 -27.83
CA ASP A 407 -13.08 5.28 -28.74
C ASP A 407 -11.85 5.71 -27.91
N GLY A 408 -10.86 4.83 -27.80
CA GLY A 408 -9.64 5.05 -27.01
C GLY A 408 -8.62 3.97 -27.33
N GLU A 409 -7.47 4.36 -27.92
CA GLU A 409 -6.47 3.41 -28.38
C GLU A 409 -5.77 2.72 -27.20
N GLY A 410 -5.82 1.39 -27.16
CA GLY A 410 -5.18 0.58 -26.13
C GLY A 410 -5.85 0.63 -24.75
N LEU A 411 -7.00 1.31 -24.62
CA LEU A 411 -7.81 1.31 -23.41
C LEU A 411 -8.78 0.14 -23.36
N ARG A 412 -9.21 -0.21 -22.15
CA ARG A 412 -10.26 -1.20 -21.89
C ARG A 412 -11.42 -0.53 -21.19
N ALA A 413 -12.60 -1.13 -21.28
CA ALA A 413 -13.71 -0.71 -20.46
C ALA A 413 -14.60 -1.88 -20.06
N VAL A 414 -15.28 -1.71 -18.93
CA VAL A 414 -16.20 -2.69 -18.38
C VAL A 414 -17.42 -1.97 -17.80
N ALA A 415 -18.61 -2.39 -18.21
CA ALA A 415 -19.84 -1.91 -17.60
C ALA A 415 -20.22 -2.78 -16.40
N VAL A 416 -20.71 -2.16 -15.34
CA VAL A 416 -21.06 -2.82 -14.08
C VAL A 416 -22.49 -2.40 -13.70
N GLY A 417 -23.39 -3.36 -13.63
CA GLY A 417 -24.75 -3.20 -13.09
C GLY A 417 -24.79 -3.68 -11.65
N ILE A 418 -25.44 -2.94 -10.75
CA ILE A 418 -25.50 -3.25 -9.31
C ILE A 418 -26.96 -3.34 -8.88
N ALA A 419 -27.34 -4.47 -8.27
CA ALA A 419 -28.68 -4.71 -7.73
C ALA A 419 -28.65 -5.77 -6.63
N ASP A 420 -29.49 -5.61 -5.60
CA ASP A 420 -29.73 -6.63 -4.58
C ASP A 420 -28.43 -7.15 -3.87
N GLY A 421 -27.42 -6.29 -3.73
CA GLY A 421 -26.12 -6.65 -3.12
C GLY A 421 -25.19 -7.45 -4.03
N TRP A 422 -25.48 -7.53 -5.33
CA TRP A 422 -24.64 -8.14 -6.36
C TRP A 422 -24.25 -7.13 -7.42
N SER A 423 -23.12 -7.41 -8.08
CA SER A 423 -22.69 -6.71 -9.29
C SER A 423 -22.57 -7.68 -10.45
N ASP A 424 -23.11 -7.27 -11.59
CA ASP A 424 -23.05 -7.95 -12.88
C ASP A 424 -22.09 -7.19 -13.79
N VAL A 425 -21.16 -7.92 -14.40
CA VAL A 425 -20.02 -7.32 -15.10
C VAL A 425 -20.04 -7.65 -16.59
N PHE A 426 -19.87 -6.60 -17.41
CA PHE A 426 -20.00 -6.62 -18.86
C PHE A 426 -18.76 -6.00 -19.53
N PRO A 427 -17.70 -6.78 -19.77
CA PRO A 427 -16.53 -6.29 -20.51
C PRO A 427 -16.93 -5.83 -21.92
N LEU A 428 -16.31 -4.76 -22.40
CA LEU A 428 -16.47 -4.34 -23.79
C LEU A 428 -15.63 -5.27 -24.68
N GLN A 429 -16.28 -5.98 -25.59
CA GLN A 429 -15.63 -6.82 -26.59
C GLN A 429 -15.52 -6.04 -27.89
N ASP A 430 -14.32 -5.97 -28.47
CA ASP A 430 -14.03 -5.16 -29.66
C ASP A 430 -14.48 -3.68 -29.50
N GLY A 431 -14.39 -3.15 -28.27
CA GLY A 431 -14.75 -1.77 -27.94
C GLY A 431 -16.24 -1.54 -27.74
N GLU A 432 -17.09 -2.57 -27.66
CA GLU A 432 -18.54 -2.42 -27.49
C GLU A 432 -19.14 -3.41 -26.46
N THR A 433 -20.16 -2.97 -25.72
CA THR A 433 -21.04 -3.86 -24.93
C THR A 433 -22.47 -3.34 -24.93
N SER A 434 -23.45 -4.16 -24.54
CA SER A 434 -24.82 -3.70 -24.34
C SER A 434 -25.44 -4.30 -23.09
N LEU A 435 -26.12 -3.46 -22.31
CA LEU A 435 -26.75 -3.84 -21.04
C LEU A 435 -28.11 -3.15 -20.90
N ASP A 436 -29.01 -3.77 -20.13
CA ASP A 436 -30.27 -3.16 -19.71
C ASP A 436 -30.06 -2.53 -18.33
N THR A 437 -29.93 -1.20 -18.28
CA THR A 437 -29.74 -0.50 -16.99
C THR A 437 -31.02 -0.44 -16.16
N GLY A 438 -32.17 -0.82 -16.72
CA GLY A 438 -33.43 -0.95 -15.98
C GLY A 438 -33.48 -2.17 -15.06
N ASP A 439 -32.58 -3.15 -15.26
CA ASP A 439 -32.45 -4.31 -14.38
C ASP A 439 -31.64 -4.00 -13.10
N TYR A 440 -31.03 -2.81 -13.01
CA TYR A 440 -30.10 -2.47 -11.95
C TYR A 440 -30.50 -1.22 -11.16
N GLU A 441 -30.17 -1.19 -9.87
CA GLU A 441 -30.35 0.00 -9.03
C GLU A 441 -29.40 1.12 -9.44
N ARG A 442 -28.17 0.75 -9.85
CA ARG A 442 -27.15 1.64 -10.38
C ARG A 442 -26.37 0.94 -11.48
N SER A 443 -25.87 1.70 -12.44
CA SER A 443 -24.98 1.19 -13.48
C SER A 443 -23.85 2.18 -13.73
N TYR A 444 -22.66 1.63 -13.94
CA TYR A 444 -21.44 2.40 -14.18
C TYR A 444 -20.69 1.81 -15.37
N LEU A 445 -19.89 2.65 -16.03
CA LEU A 445 -18.85 2.22 -16.96
C LEU A 445 -17.52 2.58 -16.33
N ILE A 446 -16.61 1.62 -16.27
CA ILE A 446 -15.23 1.82 -15.87
C ILE A 446 -14.39 1.85 -17.15
N VAL A 447 -13.65 2.92 -17.39
CA VAL A 447 -12.67 3.01 -18.48
C VAL A 447 -11.29 2.97 -17.85
N LEU A 448 -10.43 2.07 -18.29
CA LEU A 448 -9.13 1.85 -17.67
C LEU A 448 -8.02 1.77 -18.71
N ASN A 449 -6.82 2.19 -18.30
CA ASN A 449 -5.63 2.10 -19.12
C ASN A 449 -4.79 0.89 -18.68
N PRO A 450 -4.86 -0.24 -19.39
CA PRO A 450 -4.11 -1.44 -19.02
C PRO A 450 -2.60 -1.33 -19.35
N GLN A 451 -2.16 -0.22 -19.97
CA GLN A 451 -0.75 -0.05 -20.32
C GLN A 451 0.08 0.21 -19.07
N ARG A 452 1.39 -0.01 -19.20
CA ARG A 452 2.35 0.09 -18.09
C ARG A 452 3.37 1.18 -18.40
N ALA A 453 3.55 2.11 -17.48
CA ALA A 453 4.59 3.13 -17.60
C ALA A 453 5.97 2.52 -17.33
N ALA A 454 7.01 2.94 -18.06
CA ALA A 454 8.36 2.39 -17.86
C ALA A 454 9.01 2.82 -16.53
N ASN A 455 8.56 3.94 -15.97
CA ASN A 455 8.93 4.51 -14.67
C ASN A 455 7.96 5.67 -14.37
N ALA A 456 8.00 6.24 -13.16
CA ALA A 456 7.12 7.34 -12.74
C ALA A 456 7.13 8.57 -13.68
N ARG A 457 8.26 8.87 -14.36
CA ARG A 457 8.33 10.00 -15.31
C ARG A 457 7.69 9.73 -16.67
N ASN A 458 7.27 8.49 -16.90
CA ASN A 458 6.62 8.03 -18.12
C ASN A 458 5.12 7.73 -17.90
N CYS A 459 4.56 8.24 -16.80
CA CYS A 459 3.12 8.31 -16.58
C CYS A 459 2.51 9.40 -17.47
N HIS A 460 1.49 9.04 -18.25
CA HIS A 460 0.87 9.89 -19.24
C HIS A 460 -0.64 9.60 -19.33
N LEU A 461 -1.43 10.67 -19.24
CA LEU A 461 -2.87 10.62 -19.52
C LEU A 461 -3.15 10.17 -20.96
N SER A 462 -4.06 9.21 -21.09
CA SER A 462 -4.63 8.76 -22.35
C SER A 462 -6.07 9.24 -22.44
N ASP A 463 -6.36 10.06 -23.46
CA ASP A 463 -7.70 10.57 -23.72
C ASP A 463 -8.59 9.51 -24.38
N TYR A 464 -9.90 9.65 -24.23
CA TYR A 464 -10.89 8.74 -24.81
C TYR A 464 -12.25 9.41 -25.00
N ALA A 465 -13.15 8.73 -25.71
CA ALA A 465 -14.54 9.09 -25.75
C ALA A 465 -15.42 7.84 -25.68
N VAL A 466 -16.60 7.96 -25.07
CA VAL A 466 -17.57 6.86 -25.02
C VAL A 466 -18.87 7.30 -25.65
N PHE A 467 -19.31 6.62 -26.70
CA PHE A 467 -20.66 6.79 -27.23
C PHE A 467 -21.65 5.93 -26.45
N VAL A 468 -22.69 6.55 -25.91
CA VAL A 468 -23.76 5.87 -25.17
C VAL A 468 -25.02 5.86 -26.01
N GLY A 469 -25.19 4.85 -26.86
CA GLY A 469 -26.34 4.72 -27.76
C GLY A 469 -27.48 3.94 -27.15
N ARG A 470 -28.74 4.28 -27.49
CA ARG A 470 -29.88 3.40 -27.17
C ARG A 470 -29.90 2.15 -28.05
N SER A 471 -30.31 1.03 -27.45
CA SER A 471 -30.41 -0.27 -28.09
C SER A 471 -31.71 -0.98 -27.73
N SER A 472 -31.89 -2.19 -28.24
CA SER A 472 -33.03 -3.08 -27.93
C SER A 472 -32.59 -4.51 -27.64
N ARG A 473 -31.27 -4.73 -27.54
CA ARG A 473 -30.66 -6.05 -27.41
C ARG A 473 -29.58 -6.01 -26.34
N PRO A 474 -29.96 -6.14 -25.06
CA PRO A 474 -28.97 -6.29 -24.01
C PRO A 474 -28.23 -7.63 -24.18
N GLN A 475 -26.99 -7.67 -23.71
CA GLN A 475 -26.22 -8.90 -23.56
C GLN A 475 -26.41 -9.45 -22.15
N ALA A 476 -26.05 -10.71 -21.94
CA ALA A 476 -25.96 -11.27 -20.60
C ALA A 476 -24.62 -10.84 -19.95
N PRO A 477 -24.55 -10.69 -18.61
CA PRO A 477 -23.29 -10.41 -17.95
C PRO A 477 -22.29 -11.55 -18.19
N ALA A 478 -21.02 -11.20 -18.27
CA ALA A 478 -19.94 -12.18 -18.42
C ALA A 478 -19.73 -12.95 -17.10
N TRP A 479 -19.87 -12.26 -15.96
CA TRP A 479 -19.93 -12.85 -14.63
C TRP A 479 -20.68 -11.93 -13.65
N SER A 480 -20.95 -12.47 -12.46
CA SER A 480 -21.54 -11.76 -11.33
C SER A 480 -20.71 -11.98 -10.08
N GLN A 481 -20.67 -11.02 -9.17
CA GLN A 481 -19.95 -11.10 -7.90
C GLN A 481 -20.64 -10.31 -6.79
N PRO A 482 -20.40 -10.63 -5.51
CA PRO A 482 -20.92 -9.86 -4.39
C PRO A 482 -20.55 -8.38 -4.47
N ALA A 483 -21.45 -7.52 -4.01
CA ALA A 483 -21.28 -6.08 -3.89
C ALA A 483 -21.97 -5.59 -2.60
N GLU A 484 -21.84 -6.35 -1.51
CA GLU A 484 -22.56 -6.13 -0.25
C GLU A 484 -22.20 -4.80 0.41
N TYR A 485 -20.98 -4.29 0.15
CA TYR A 485 -20.46 -3.05 0.70
C TYR A 485 -20.54 -1.86 -0.27
N PHE A 486 -21.18 -2.06 -1.42
CA PHE A 486 -21.35 -0.99 -2.40
C PHE A 486 -22.10 0.19 -1.79
N GLN A 487 -21.53 1.37 -1.99
CA GLN A 487 -22.21 2.64 -1.77
C GLN A 487 -22.03 3.50 -3.03
N PRO A 488 -23.09 4.14 -3.53
CA PRO A 488 -22.98 4.99 -4.71
C PRO A 488 -21.92 6.08 -4.49
N PRO A 489 -20.94 6.22 -5.40
CA PRO A 489 -20.04 7.36 -5.43
C PRO A 489 -20.77 8.70 -5.33
N ALA A 490 -20.17 9.65 -4.62
CA ALA A 490 -20.67 11.01 -4.58
C ALA A 490 -20.67 11.61 -6.01
N SER A 491 -21.76 12.29 -6.38
CA SER A 491 -21.77 13.02 -7.65
C SER A 491 -20.72 14.15 -7.59
N PRO A 492 -20.00 14.43 -8.70
CA PRO A 492 -19.06 15.55 -8.73
C PRO A 492 -19.76 16.81 -8.23
N GLY A 493 -19.20 17.46 -7.22
CA GLY A 493 -19.72 18.72 -6.71
C GLY A 493 -19.81 19.73 -7.86
N ARG A 494 -21.01 20.29 -8.09
CA ARG A 494 -21.21 21.36 -9.07
C ARG A 494 -20.67 22.69 -8.61
#